data_AF-P0DKP3-F1
#
_entry.id   AF-P0DKP3-F1
#
_cell.length_a   1.000
_cell.length_b   1.000
_cell.length_c   1.000
_cell.angle_alpha   90.00
_cell.angle_beta   90.00
_cell.angle_gamma   90.00
#
_symmetry.space_group_name_H-M   'P 1'
#
loop_
_entity.id
_entity.type
_entity.pdbx_description
1 polymer ?
#
loop_
_entity_poly.entity_id
_entity_poly.type
_entity_poly.pdbx_seq_one_letter_code
_entity_poly.pdbx_strand_id
1 'polypeptide(L)'
;LHDPCDNTEDCEDGLECNRNKCLIPYDSDKTCETGWDCVHGVWCSSFPGGSPGCRMDYRCKNEQCEDPATECVDEICGRKEGERCIGPCKAGLTCRNGYCRKPW
;
A
#
# COMPACT_ATOMS: atom_id res chain seq x y z
N LEU A 1 5.84 15.55 -3.82
CA LEU A 1 5.37 14.18 -3.46
C LEU A 1 6.56 13.25 -3.62
N HIS A 2 6.89 12.48 -2.58
CA HIS A 2 8.12 11.68 -2.45
C HIS A 2 9.39 12.47 -2.15
N ASP A 3 9.25 13.73 -1.72
CA ASP A 3 10.36 14.48 -1.17
C ASP A 3 10.87 13.78 0.10
N PRO A 4 12.19 13.73 0.31
CA PRO A 4 12.76 13.10 1.49
C PRO A 4 12.34 13.87 2.74
N CYS A 5 12.05 13.13 3.80
CA CYS A 5 11.66 13.68 5.10
C CYS A 5 12.26 12.83 6.22
N ASP A 6 12.46 13.43 7.38
CA ASP A 6 12.81 12.73 8.61
C ASP A 6 11.60 12.67 9.56
N ASN A 7 10.67 13.62 9.43
CA ASN A 7 9.43 13.70 10.18
C ASN A 7 8.31 14.30 9.33
N THR A 8 7.06 14.18 9.79
CA THR A 8 5.88 14.67 9.06
C THR A 8 5.85 16.20 8.90
N GLU A 9 6.52 16.96 9.78
CA GLU A 9 6.59 18.42 9.67
C GLU A 9 7.46 18.90 8.50
N ASP A 10 8.32 18.03 7.95
CA ASP A 10 9.10 18.31 6.73
C ASP A 10 8.24 18.26 5.46
N CYS A 11 7.04 17.69 5.55
CA CYS A 11 6.16 17.46 4.42
C CYS A 11 5.14 18.58 4.24
N GLU A 12 4.70 18.80 3.00
CA GLU A 12 3.55 19.68 2.73
C GLU A 12 2.30 19.21 3.48
N ASP A 13 1.45 20.18 3.86
CA ASP A 13 0.19 19.90 4.56
C ASP A 13 -0.61 18.77 3.91
N GLY A 14 -1.01 17.81 4.76
CA GLY A 14 -1.79 16.62 4.37
C GLY A 14 -0.98 15.45 3.84
N LEU A 15 0.35 15.51 3.89
CA LEU A 15 1.24 14.36 3.67
C LEU A 15 1.80 13.84 4.99
N GLU A 16 2.20 12.57 5.00
CA GLU A 16 2.82 11.89 6.14
C GLU A 16 4.23 11.46 5.75
N CYS A 17 5.20 11.64 6.66
CA CYS A 17 6.52 11.10 6.45
C CYS A 17 6.53 9.60 6.74
N ASN A 18 6.67 8.79 5.69
CA ASN A 18 6.71 7.34 5.80
C ASN A 18 7.85 6.78 4.95
N ARG A 19 8.72 5.97 5.57
CA ARG A 19 9.96 5.45 4.94
C ARG A 19 10.82 6.54 4.29
N ASN A 20 11.02 7.63 5.04
CA ASN A 20 11.80 8.80 4.63
C ASN A 20 11.26 9.50 3.37
N LYS A 21 9.96 9.40 3.10
CA LYS A 21 9.30 10.07 1.98
C LYS A 21 7.98 10.69 2.41
N CYS A 22 7.68 11.87 1.88
CA CYS A 22 6.38 12.49 2.03
C CYS A 22 5.35 11.79 1.13
N LEU A 23 4.46 11.02 1.75
CA LEU A 23 3.46 10.17 1.11
C LEU A 23 2.04 10.55 1.55
N ILE A 24 1.05 10.20 0.74
CA ILE A 24 -0.35 10.49 1.00
C ILE A 24 -0.90 9.49 2.02
N PRO A 25 -1.42 9.94 3.18
CA PRO A 25 -1.99 9.04 4.17
C PRO A 25 -3.30 8.39 3.69
N TYR A 26 -3.69 7.30 4.34
CA TYR A 26 -4.96 6.63 4.07
C TYR A 26 -6.14 7.59 4.27
N ASP A 27 -7.10 7.55 3.33
CA ASP A 27 -8.32 8.38 3.34
C ASP A 27 -8.06 9.90 3.32
N SER A 28 -6.89 10.31 2.81
CA SER A 28 -6.59 11.71 2.51
C SER A 28 -7.45 12.23 1.34
N ASP A 29 -7.73 13.54 1.36
CA ASP A 29 -8.36 14.25 0.26
C ASP A 29 -7.43 14.46 -0.95
N LYS A 30 -6.12 14.17 -0.79
CA LYS A 30 -5.16 14.26 -1.89
C LYS A 30 -5.35 13.12 -2.90
N THR A 31 -5.18 13.46 -4.16
CA THR A 31 -5.21 12.51 -5.28
C THR A 31 -3.88 11.79 -5.40
N CYS A 32 -3.92 10.48 -5.63
CA CYS A 32 -2.75 9.69 -6.00
C CYS A 32 -2.80 9.35 -7.48
N GLU A 33 -1.65 9.30 -8.14
CA GLU A 33 -1.49 8.88 -9.54
C GLU A 33 -0.97 7.46 -9.63
N THR A 34 -0.12 7.06 -8.68
CA THR A 34 0.51 5.75 -8.63
C THR A 34 0.29 5.06 -7.29
N GLY A 35 0.43 3.74 -7.27
CA GLY A 35 0.39 2.97 -6.02
C GLY A 35 1.52 3.30 -5.03
N TRP A 36 2.53 4.07 -5.45
CA TRP A 36 3.67 4.46 -4.62
C TRP A 36 3.49 5.81 -3.94
N ASP A 37 2.42 6.53 -4.26
CA ASP A 37 2.15 7.87 -3.73
C ASP A 37 1.59 7.82 -2.32
N CYS A 38 1.05 6.67 -1.94
CA CYS A 38 0.45 6.43 -0.65
C CYS A 38 1.48 5.96 0.37
N VAL A 39 1.22 6.22 1.65
CA VAL A 39 2.02 5.66 2.76
C VAL A 39 2.18 4.15 2.60
N HIS A 40 3.31 3.61 3.05
CA HIS A 40 3.63 2.19 2.86
C HIS A 40 2.51 1.28 3.38
N GLY A 41 2.08 0.34 2.55
CA GLY A 41 0.96 -0.55 2.82
C GLY A 41 -0.41 -0.03 2.41
N VAL A 42 -0.51 1.22 1.93
CA VAL A 42 -1.75 1.77 1.38
C VAL A 42 -1.64 1.85 -0.14
N TRP A 43 -2.71 1.54 -0.85
CA TRP A 43 -2.76 1.55 -2.30
C TRP A 43 -3.71 2.61 -2.84
N CYS A 44 -3.25 3.21 -3.92
CA CYS A 44 -4.04 4.09 -4.76
C CYS A 44 -5.16 3.30 -5.44
N SER A 45 -6.39 3.77 -5.30
CA SER A 45 -7.58 3.19 -5.92
C SER A 45 -8.53 4.28 -6.36
N SER A 46 -9.17 4.10 -7.51
CA SER A 46 -10.26 4.96 -7.98
C SER A 46 -11.57 4.18 -7.92
N PHE A 47 -12.55 4.72 -7.21
CA PHE A 47 -13.94 4.27 -7.39
C PHE A 47 -14.44 4.66 -8.79
N PRO A 48 -15.38 3.90 -9.39
CA PRO A 48 -15.95 4.28 -10.68
C PRO A 48 -16.55 5.69 -10.62
N GLY A 49 -15.98 6.63 -11.38
CA GLY A 49 -16.41 8.04 -11.41
C GLY A 49 -15.86 8.93 -10.28
N GLY A 50 -14.99 8.40 -9.42
CA GLY A 50 -14.31 9.16 -8.37
C GLY A 50 -12.86 9.47 -8.72
N SER A 51 -12.30 10.50 -8.08
CA SER A 51 -10.87 10.79 -8.13
C SER A 51 -10.08 9.65 -7.49
N PRO A 52 -8.92 9.26 -8.05
CA PRO A 52 -8.05 8.27 -7.43
C PRO A 52 -7.57 8.76 -6.06
N GLY A 53 -7.57 7.88 -5.06
CA GLY A 53 -7.12 8.20 -3.70
C GLY A 53 -6.54 6.99 -3.00
N CYS A 54 -5.78 7.24 -1.93
CA CYS A 54 -5.20 6.22 -1.09
C CYS A 54 -6.28 5.57 -0.21
N ARG A 55 -7.02 4.62 -0.79
CA ARG A 55 -8.29 4.08 -0.23
C ARG A 55 -8.24 2.59 0.08
N MET A 56 -7.15 1.88 -0.25
CA MET A 56 -6.99 0.47 0.07
C MET A 56 -5.88 0.29 1.11
N ASP A 57 -6.24 -0.03 2.34
CA ASP A 57 -5.27 -0.26 3.42
C ASP A 57 -4.96 -1.75 3.56
N TYR A 58 -3.69 -2.11 3.33
CA TYR A 58 -3.15 -3.46 3.51
C TYR A 58 -2.11 -3.50 4.64
N ARG A 59 -2.03 -2.48 5.48
CA ARG A 59 -1.11 -2.49 6.63
C ARG A 59 -1.51 -3.54 7.65
N CYS A 60 -0.52 -4.11 8.31
CA CYS A 60 -0.77 -5.04 9.41
C CYS A 60 -1.32 -4.31 10.63
N LYS A 61 -2.24 -4.95 11.36
CA LYS A 61 -2.69 -4.49 12.68
C LYS A 61 -2.05 -5.38 13.73
N ASN A 62 -1.11 -4.85 14.53
CA ASN A 62 -0.36 -5.61 15.54
C ASN A 62 0.32 -6.87 14.96
N GLU A 63 1.04 -6.72 13.84
CA GLU A 63 1.71 -7.82 13.11
C GLU A 63 0.76 -8.93 12.60
N GLN A 64 -0.55 -8.66 12.61
CA GLN A 64 -1.56 -9.59 12.17
C GLN A 64 -2.34 -9.05 10.99
N CYS A 65 -2.87 -9.97 10.20
CA CYS A 65 -3.74 -9.70 9.07
C CYS A 65 -5.13 -10.26 9.35
N GLU A 66 -6.15 -9.51 8.95
CA GLU A 66 -7.55 -9.94 9.09
C GLU A 66 -7.89 -11.09 8.12
N ASP A 67 -7.22 -11.14 6.96
CA ASP A 67 -7.43 -12.18 5.95
C ASP A 67 -6.46 -13.36 6.13
N PRO A 68 -6.94 -14.60 6.35
CA PRO A 68 -6.08 -15.77 6.55
C PRO A 68 -5.24 -16.15 5.32
N ALA A 69 -5.63 -15.72 4.12
CA ALA A 69 -4.85 -15.89 2.88
C ALA A 69 -3.71 -14.88 2.75
N THR A 70 -3.54 -13.99 3.73
CA THR A 70 -2.43 -13.03 3.81
C THR A 70 -1.51 -13.34 4.99
N GLU A 71 -0.31 -12.77 4.94
CA GLU A 71 0.71 -12.85 5.98
C GLU A 71 1.36 -11.48 6.10
N CYS A 72 1.57 -11.03 7.34
CA CYS A 72 2.22 -9.75 7.58
C CYS A 72 3.71 -9.87 7.27
N VAL A 73 4.17 -9.17 6.24
CA VAL A 73 5.58 -9.07 5.88
C VAL A 73 5.87 -7.63 5.54
N ASP A 74 6.92 -7.06 6.16
CA ASP A 74 7.30 -5.67 5.93
C ASP A 74 6.13 -4.70 6.20
N GLU A 75 5.38 -4.94 7.28
CA GLU A 75 4.19 -4.17 7.69
C GLU A 75 3.02 -4.22 6.71
N ILE A 76 3.09 -5.07 5.67
CA ILE A 76 2.02 -5.28 4.68
C ILE A 76 1.47 -6.70 4.78
N CYS A 77 0.14 -6.79 4.79
CA CYS A 77 -0.61 -8.03 4.63
C CYS A 77 -0.60 -8.48 3.17
N GLY A 78 0.48 -9.16 2.79
CA GLY A 78 0.66 -9.71 1.46
C GLY A 78 0.01 -11.08 1.30
N ARG A 79 -0.62 -11.31 0.15
CA ARG A 79 -1.24 -12.59 -0.23
C ARG A 79 -0.19 -13.70 -0.40
N LYS A 80 -0.46 -14.87 0.18
CA LYS A 80 0.43 -16.04 0.14
C LYS A 80 0.55 -16.63 -1.28
N GLU A 81 1.54 -17.48 -1.49
CA GLU A 81 1.72 -18.18 -2.76
C GLU A 81 0.49 -19.05 -3.09
N GLY A 82 -0.01 -18.96 -4.31
CA GLY A 82 -1.23 -19.66 -4.77
C GLY A 82 -2.53 -18.89 -4.54
N GLU A 83 -2.52 -17.78 -3.79
CA GLU A 83 -3.71 -16.97 -3.51
C GLU A 83 -4.04 -15.99 -4.63
N ARG A 84 -5.31 -15.58 -4.74
CA ARG A 84 -5.74 -14.59 -5.74
C ARG A 84 -5.17 -13.20 -5.44
N CYS A 85 -4.74 -12.49 -6.48
CA CYS A 85 -4.24 -11.11 -6.37
C CYS A 85 -5.37 -10.08 -6.25
N ILE A 86 -6.12 -10.11 -5.15
CA ILE A 86 -7.07 -9.03 -4.82
C ILE A 86 -6.41 -7.88 -4.02
N GLY A 87 -5.08 -7.90 -3.95
CA GLY A 87 -4.24 -6.95 -3.24
C GLY A 87 -2.77 -7.29 -3.46
N PRO A 88 -1.85 -6.74 -2.65
CA PRO A 88 -0.42 -7.03 -2.78
C PRO A 88 -0.12 -8.50 -2.53
N CYS A 89 0.81 -9.06 -3.28
CA CYS A 89 1.38 -10.37 -2.99
C CYS A 89 2.44 -10.24 -1.87
N LYS A 90 2.62 -11.30 -1.08
CA LYS A 90 3.70 -11.40 -0.09
C LYS A 90 5.05 -11.12 -0.76
N ALA A 91 5.96 -10.47 -0.04
CA ALA A 91 7.28 -10.11 -0.54
C ALA A 91 7.98 -11.32 -1.20
N GLY A 92 8.57 -11.08 -2.37
CA GLY A 92 9.18 -12.12 -3.21
C GLY A 92 8.21 -12.86 -4.14
N LEU A 93 6.91 -12.54 -4.10
CA LEU A 93 5.92 -13.04 -5.06
C LEU A 93 5.49 -11.93 -6.02
N THR A 94 5.03 -12.32 -7.19
CA THR A 94 4.46 -11.44 -8.21
C THR A 94 3.08 -11.95 -8.59
N CYS A 95 2.16 -11.03 -8.86
CA CYS A 95 0.88 -11.40 -9.40
C CYS A 95 1.01 -11.88 -10.85
N ARG A 96 0.71 -13.15 -11.10
CA ARG A 96 0.70 -13.74 -12.45
C ARG A 96 -0.55 -14.56 -12.69
N ASN A 97 -1.20 -14.28 -13.82
CA ASN A 97 -2.46 -14.91 -14.22
C ASN A 97 -3.52 -14.85 -13.09
N GLY A 98 -3.55 -13.74 -12.34
CA GLY A 98 -4.49 -13.53 -11.23
C GLY A 98 -4.12 -14.19 -9.89
N TYR A 99 -2.95 -14.82 -9.77
CA TYR A 99 -2.49 -15.46 -8.52
C TYR A 99 -1.07 -15.04 -8.13
N CYS A 100 -0.78 -15.02 -6.84
CA CYS A 100 0.55 -14.72 -6.31
C CYS A 100 1.48 -15.93 -6.47
N ARG A 101 2.60 -15.74 -7.16
CA ARG A 101 3.57 -16.81 -7.48
C ARG A 101 4.99 -16.27 -7.46
N LYS A 102 5.98 -17.14 -7.30
CA LYS A 102 7.38 -16.75 -7.43
C LYS A 102 7.70 -16.20 -8.83
N PRO A 103 8.55 -15.18 -8.93
CA PRO A 103 9.23 -14.86 -10.18
C PRO A 103 10.12 -16.07 -10.53
N TRP A 104 10.08 -16.47 -11.79
CA TRP A 104 10.73 -17.65 -12.39
C TRP A 104 12.23 -17.70 -12.17
#